data_AF-A0A5E4P4U5-F1
#
_entry.id   AF-A0A5E4P4U5-F1
#
_cell.length_a   1.000
_cell.length_b   1.000
_cell.length_c   1.000
_cell.angle_alpha   90.00
_cell.angle_beta   90.00
_cell.angle_gamma   90.00
#
_symmetry.space_group_name_H-M   'P 1'
#
loop_
_entity.id
_entity.type
_entity.pdbx_description
1 polymer ?
#
loop_
_entity_poly.entity_id
_entity_poly.type
_entity_poly.pdbx_seq_one_letter_code
_entity_poly.pdbx_strand_id
1 'polypeptide(L)'
;MGGIEEAFTDTAKIVLGTGLKGLESYGDWLSRRIPLPYMVRSAKTGKDVWMQPPESFLNKRFDPERVVDMSEADLVNKSPFSAGDLEGLDLRKALSIVKPVAYYCGNLRYGNCLNAAKSSSLGDCRNVYFSEDTCFEVQNVAYSNAVLFSQNMFGCRSANYSGFCLKTFNSVWINRGFEIDGCSKCSDVYFCHNSENLRNCILCFNAKSLDYAVGNTVVGEEKFLEVKDLLLGYVAGELKKKKKLDVDIFNVGCRKGR
;
A
#
# COMPACT_ATOMS: atom_id res chain seq x y z
N MET A 1 7.21 -7.30 -15.05
CA MET A 1 5.91 -7.48 -14.35
C MET A 1 5.47 -8.94 -14.18
N GLY A 2 6.05 -9.92 -14.87
CA GLY A 2 5.55 -11.32 -14.82
C GLY A 2 5.34 -11.88 -13.40
N GLY A 3 6.33 -11.76 -12.52
CA GLY A 3 6.24 -12.32 -11.16
C GLY A 3 5.15 -11.71 -10.26
N ILE A 4 4.89 -10.40 -10.39
CA ILE A 4 3.82 -9.76 -9.60
C ILE A 4 2.43 -10.04 -10.16
N GLU A 5 2.31 -10.16 -11.48
CA GLU A 5 1.05 -10.49 -12.16
C GLU A 5 0.58 -11.92 -11.84
N GLU A 6 1.50 -12.87 -11.85
CA GLU A 6 1.24 -14.24 -11.45
C GLU A 6 0.82 -14.31 -9.97
N ALA A 7 1.58 -13.64 -9.10
CA ALA A 7 1.24 -13.55 -7.67
C ALA A 7 -0.14 -12.92 -7.44
N PHE A 8 -0.50 -11.86 -8.18
CA PHE A 8 -1.83 -11.25 -8.12
C PHE A 8 -2.92 -12.22 -8.57
N THR A 9 -2.71 -12.91 -9.71
CA THR A 9 -3.67 -13.87 -10.26
C THR A 9 -3.93 -15.02 -9.27
N ASP A 10 -2.86 -15.59 -8.73
CA ASP A 10 -2.95 -16.70 -7.79
C ASP A 10 -3.56 -16.26 -6.45
N THR A 11 -3.16 -15.09 -5.95
CA THR A 11 -3.76 -14.54 -4.73
C THR A 11 -5.26 -14.33 -4.90
N ALA A 12 -5.69 -13.75 -6.03
CA ALA A 12 -7.11 -13.59 -6.32
C ALA A 12 -7.84 -14.93 -6.42
N LYS A 13 -7.23 -15.95 -7.04
CA LYS A 13 -7.80 -17.30 -7.12
C LYS A 13 -7.98 -17.93 -5.75
N ILE A 14 -6.98 -17.78 -4.89
CA ILE A 14 -6.94 -18.30 -3.54
C ILE A 14 -8.00 -17.61 -2.67
N VAL A 15 -8.08 -16.28 -2.73
CA VAL A 15 -8.96 -15.43 -1.92
C VAL A 15 -10.39 -15.43 -2.43
N LEU A 16 -10.60 -15.10 -3.70
CA LEU A 16 -11.92 -14.84 -4.29
C LEU A 16 -12.53 -16.08 -4.97
N GLY A 17 -11.84 -17.22 -4.93
CA GLY A 17 -12.20 -18.42 -5.68
C GLY A 17 -11.97 -18.28 -7.20
N THR A 18 -11.46 -17.15 -7.68
CA THR A 18 -11.21 -16.95 -9.11
C THR A 18 -10.03 -16.05 -9.41
N GLY A 19 -9.21 -16.45 -10.39
CA GLY A 19 -8.06 -15.66 -10.81
C GLY A 19 -8.48 -14.36 -11.50
N LEU A 20 -7.83 -13.27 -11.12
CA LEU A 20 -7.93 -11.97 -11.79
C LEU A 20 -6.65 -11.72 -12.58
N LYS A 21 -6.78 -11.26 -13.82
CA LYS A 21 -5.64 -10.94 -14.71
C LYS A 21 -5.66 -9.47 -15.11
N GLY A 22 -4.47 -8.93 -15.32
CA GLY A 22 -4.18 -7.54 -15.63
C GLY A 22 -4.18 -6.67 -14.38
N LEU A 23 -3.20 -6.86 -13.49
CA LEU A 23 -3.04 -6.11 -12.23
C LEU A 23 -3.24 -4.60 -12.41
N GLU A 24 -2.67 -4.01 -13.46
CA GLU A 24 -2.80 -2.58 -13.76
C GLU A 24 -4.25 -2.14 -14.01
N SER A 25 -5.08 -3.00 -14.60
CA SER A 25 -6.50 -2.68 -14.86
C SER A 25 -7.32 -2.52 -13.58
N TYR A 26 -6.82 -3.04 -12.45
CA TYR A 26 -7.43 -2.90 -11.13
C TYR A 26 -6.86 -1.72 -10.33
N GLY A 27 -5.94 -0.93 -10.91
CA GLY A 27 -5.20 0.10 -10.19
C GLY A 27 -6.07 1.12 -9.46
N ASP A 28 -7.14 1.60 -10.09
CA ASP A 28 -8.09 2.54 -9.48
C ASP A 28 -8.80 1.93 -8.26
N TRP A 29 -9.14 0.65 -8.32
CA TRP A 29 -9.73 -0.04 -7.18
C TRP A 29 -8.67 -0.25 -6.10
N LEU A 30 -7.51 -0.81 -6.43
CA LEU A 30 -6.45 -1.15 -5.46
C LEU A 30 -5.85 0.08 -4.76
N SER A 31 -5.71 1.20 -5.46
CA SER A 31 -5.17 2.48 -4.93
C SER A 31 -6.17 3.28 -4.11
N ARG A 32 -7.47 2.95 -4.17
CA ARG A 32 -8.50 3.73 -3.48
C ARG A 32 -8.19 3.83 -1.98
N ARG A 33 -8.09 5.05 -1.44
CA ARG A 33 -7.75 5.33 -0.01
C ARG A 33 -6.33 4.93 0.41
N ILE A 34 -5.41 4.70 -0.52
CA ILE A 34 -3.99 4.47 -0.22
C ILE A 34 -3.22 5.75 -0.58
N PRO A 35 -2.43 6.33 0.34
CA PRO A 35 -1.50 7.39 -0.02
C PRO A 35 -0.40 6.79 -0.89
N LEU A 36 -0.37 7.17 -2.17
CA LEU A 36 0.54 6.61 -3.17
C LEU A 36 1.56 7.65 -3.62
N PRO A 37 2.74 7.19 -4.08
CA PRO A 37 3.75 8.12 -4.55
C PRO A 37 3.24 8.91 -5.76
N TYR A 38 3.81 10.08 -5.99
CA TYR A 38 3.48 10.90 -7.16
C TYR A 38 4.73 11.20 -7.97
N MET A 39 4.56 11.34 -9.29
CA MET A 39 5.66 11.64 -10.20
C MET A 39 5.91 13.15 -10.27
N VAL A 40 7.18 13.53 -10.24
CA VAL A 40 7.70 14.86 -10.61
C VAL A 40 8.90 14.70 -11.55
N ARG A 41 9.32 15.78 -12.20
CA ARG A 41 10.55 15.79 -12.99
C ARG A 41 11.72 16.23 -12.12
N SER A 42 12.88 15.57 -12.27
CA SER A 42 14.13 16.02 -11.65
C SER A 42 14.45 17.44 -12.09
N ALA A 43 14.79 18.30 -11.13
CA ALA A 43 15.28 19.65 -11.35
C ALA A 43 16.64 19.70 -12.06
N LYS A 44 17.38 18.58 -12.13
CA LYS A 44 18.71 18.51 -12.75
C LYS A 44 18.68 17.94 -14.16
N THR A 45 17.85 16.92 -14.41
CA THR A 45 17.91 16.17 -15.66
C THR A 45 16.56 16.05 -16.37
N GLY A 46 15.47 16.43 -15.71
CA GLY A 46 14.11 16.22 -16.22
C GLY A 46 13.65 14.76 -16.20
N LYS A 47 14.40 13.82 -15.61
CA LYS A 47 13.96 12.42 -15.43
C LYS A 47 12.71 12.31 -14.55
N ASP A 48 11.95 11.24 -14.73
CA ASP A 48 10.82 10.93 -13.83
C ASP A 48 11.32 10.51 -12.45
N VAL A 49 10.88 11.24 -11.44
CA VAL A 49 11.20 11.01 -10.04
C VAL A 49 9.92 10.73 -9.29
N TRP A 50 9.82 9.58 -8.63
CA TRP A 50 8.70 9.25 -7.76
C TRP A 50 8.98 9.76 -6.35
N MET A 51 8.08 10.59 -5.86
CA MET A 51 8.11 11.21 -4.53
C MET A 51 7.07 10.58 -3.63
N GLN A 52 7.32 10.67 -2.33
CA GLN A 52 6.42 10.18 -1.30
C GLN A 52 5.06 10.91 -1.36
N PRO A 53 3.94 10.27 -0.96
CA PRO A 53 2.64 10.91 -0.93
C PRO A 53 2.64 12.18 -0.06
N PRO A 54 1.95 13.27 -0.46
CA PRO A 54 1.83 14.49 0.35
C PRO A 54 1.26 14.23 1.74
N GLU A 55 0.40 13.23 1.88
CA GLU A 55 -0.22 12.79 3.12
C GLU A 55 0.83 12.46 4.20
N SER A 56 2.00 11.92 3.81
CA SER A 56 3.13 11.67 4.72
C SER A 56 3.88 12.94 5.13
N PHE A 57 3.60 14.08 4.48
CA PHE A 57 4.30 15.36 4.64
C PHE A 57 3.33 16.53 4.89
N LEU A 58 2.40 16.36 5.84
CA LEU A 58 1.42 17.39 6.24
C LEU A 58 0.55 17.88 5.07
N ASN A 59 0.20 16.98 4.15
CA ASN A 59 -0.51 17.27 2.91
C ASN A 59 0.22 18.30 2.01
N LYS A 60 1.55 18.35 2.08
CA LYS A 60 2.38 19.23 1.24
C LYS A 60 3.16 18.42 0.22
N ARG A 61 3.13 18.90 -1.02
CA ARG A 61 4.03 18.43 -2.06
C ARG A 61 5.40 19.07 -1.88
N PHE A 62 6.43 18.32 -2.27
CA PHE A 62 7.78 18.83 -2.43
C PHE A 62 7.85 19.83 -3.57
N ASP A 63 8.69 20.85 -3.40
CA ASP A 63 9.01 21.84 -4.42
C ASP A 63 9.68 21.15 -5.63
N PRO A 64 9.05 21.10 -6.81
CA PRO A 64 9.59 20.39 -7.97
C PRO A 64 10.95 20.93 -8.42
N GLU A 65 11.24 22.22 -8.19
CA GLU A 65 12.53 22.84 -8.53
C GLU A 65 13.68 22.35 -7.64
N ARG A 66 13.34 21.60 -6.59
CA ARG A 66 14.29 21.06 -5.60
C ARG A 66 14.24 19.55 -5.50
N VAL A 67 13.56 18.86 -6.41
CA VAL A 67 13.55 17.39 -6.44
C VAL A 67 14.65 16.86 -7.36
N VAL A 68 15.38 15.84 -6.93
CA VAL A 68 16.36 15.10 -7.74
C VAL A 68 16.16 13.59 -7.61
N ASP A 69 16.61 12.84 -8.62
CA ASP A 69 16.70 11.39 -8.52
C ASP A 69 17.87 10.98 -7.61
N MET A 70 17.76 9.85 -6.91
CA MET A 70 18.86 9.36 -6.08
C MET A 70 20.17 9.15 -6.85
N SER A 71 20.12 8.72 -8.13
CA SER A 71 21.30 8.58 -8.98
C SER A 71 21.95 9.92 -9.38
N GLU A 72 21.33 11.04 -9.01
CA GLU A 72 21.78 12.40 -9.33
C GLU A 72 22.36 13.12 -8.11
N ALA A 73 22.59 12.42 -7.01
CA ALA A 73 23.14 13.00 -5.79
C ALA A 73 24.49 13.71 -6.02
N ASP A 74 25.30 13.26 -6.98
CA ASP A 74 26.57 13.92 -7.33
C ASP A 74 26.39 15.16 -8.21
N LEU A 75 25.20 15.39 -8.77
CA LEU A 75 24.87 16.54 -9.61
C LEU A 75 24.32 17.73 -8.79
N VAL A 76 24.02 17.54 -7.50
CA VAL A 76 23.68 18.66 -6.62
C VAL A 76 24.95 19.37 -6.18
N ASN A 77 24.89 20.70 -6.10
CA ASN A 77 26.06 21.51 -5.78
C ASN A 77 26.64 21.08 -4.42
N LYS A 78 27.95 20.80 -4.39
CA LYS A 78 28.67 20.63 -3.12
C LYS A 78 28.50 21.92 -2.32
N SER A 79 28.08 21.78 -1.07
CA SER A 79 28.01 22.90 -0.14
C SER A 79 29.40 23.56 -0.06
N PRO A 80 29.51 24.89 -0.24
CA PRO A 80 30.76 25.59 0.03
C PRO A 80 31.06 25.67 1.53
N PHE A 81 30.09 25.31 2.37
CA PHE A 81 30.18 25.35 3.83
C PHE A 81 30.67 24.02 4.40
N SER A 82 31.51 24.13 5.43
CA SER A 82 32.02 23.06 6.29
C SER A 82 31.22 22.93 7.58
N ALA A 83 31.48 21.89 8.37
CA ALA A 83 30.84 21.71 9.67
C ALA A 83 31.16 22.87 10.65
N GLY A 84 32.36 23.46 10.57
CA GLY A 84 32.78 24.57 11.43
C GLY A 84 31.99 25.86 11.15
N ASP A 85 31.50 26.06 9.92
CA ASP A 85 30.69 27.23 9.56
C ASP A 85 29.31 27.23 10.25
N LEU A 86 28.91 26.10 10.84
CA LEU A 86 27.66 25.94 11.57
C LEU A 86 27.84 26.04 13.09
N GLU A 87 29.07 26.03 13.59
CA GLU A 87 29.35 25.97 15.03
C GLU A 87 28.91 27.27 15.73
N GLY A 88 28.16 27.15 16.82
CA GLY A 88 27.66 28.30 17.59
C GLY A 88 26.54 29.10 16.91
N LEU A 89 26.10 28.74 15.69
CA LEU A 89 24.95 29.37 15.06
C LEU A 89 23.63 28.94 15.71
N ASP A 90 22.69 29.88 15.77
CA ASP A 90 21.30 29.51 16.03
C ASP A 90 20.68 28.82 14.78
N LEU A 91 19.60 28.08 15.02
CA LEU A 91 18.94 27.29 13.97
C LEU A 91 18.47 28.15 12.78
N ARG A 92 18.02 29.41 13.00
CA ARG A 92 17.52 30.26 11.91
C ARG A 92 18.66 30.67 10.98
N LYS A 93 19.82 31.01 11.55
CA LYS A 93 21.04 31.32 10.78
C LYS A 93 21.54 30.08 10.05
N ALA A 94 21.61 28.93 10.71
CA ALA A 94 21.99 27.67 10.06
C ALA A 94 21.06 27.33 8.87
N LEU A 95 19.75 27.52 9.01
CA LEU A 95 18.80 27.30 7.92
C LEU A 95 19.03 28.22 6.71
N SER A 96 19.46 29.46 6.92
CA SER A 96 19.77 30.38 5.81
C SER A 96 20.95 29.91 4.95
N ILE A 97 21.88 29.17 5.56
CA ILE A 97 23.06 28.58 4.92
C ILE A 97 22.69 27.28 4.19
N VAL A 98 21.89 26.43 4.83
CA VAL A 98 21.54 25.10 4.31
C VAL A 98 20.46 25.17 3.23
N LYS A 99 19.47 26.05 3.37
CA LYS A 99 18.30 26.10 2.47
C LYS A 99 18.68 26.23 0.98
N PRO A 100 19.65 27.06 0.54
CA PRO A 100 20.03 27.15 -0.87
C PRO A 100 20.59 25.86 -1.47
N VAL A 101 21.18 24.99 -0.66
CA VAL A 101 21.82 23.73 -1.10
C VAL A 101 20.98 22.49 -0.79
N ALA A 102 19.84 22.65 -0.12
CA ALA A 102 18.93 21.56 0.22
C ALA A 102 18.06 21.15 -0.97
N TYR A 103 18.07 19.84 -1.25
CA TYR A 103 17.25 19.16 -2.26
C TYR A 103 16.47 18.01 -1.62
N TYR A 104 15.35 17.65 -2.25
CA TYR A 104 14.56 16.46 -1.95
C TYR A 104 15.01 15.33 -2.86
N CYS A 105 15.32 14.18 -2.28
CA CYS A 105 15.73 12.99 -3.02
C CYS A 105 14.51 12.08 -3.21
N GLY A 106 14.10 11.88 -4.45
CA GLY A 106 13.08 10.90 -4.82
C GLY A 106 13.67 9.63 -5.39
N ASN A 107 12.81 8.68 -5.76
CA ASN A 107 13.22 7.32 -6.16
C ASN A 107 14.18 6.66 -5.15
N LEU A 108 14.12 7.05 -3.87
CA LEU A 108 15.02 6.54 -2.83
C LEU A 108 15.00 5.00 -2.82
N ARG A 109 16.20 4.41 -2.90
CA ARG A 109 16.45 2.97 -2.80
C ARG A 109 17.57 2.75 -1.78
N TYR A 110 17.32 1.91 -0.80
CA TYR A 110 18.35 1.39 0.10
C TYR A 110 18.34 -0.14 0.03
N GLY A 111 19.49 -0.77 0.26
CA GLY A 111 19.62 -2.22 0.08
C GLY A 111 19.33 -2.71 -1.35
N ASN A 112 18.88 -3.95 -1.48
CA ASN A 112 18.69 -4.64 -2.76
C ASN A 112 17.24 -4.56 -3.25
N CYS A 113 16.98 -3.67 -4.20
CA CYS A 113 15.66 -3.53 -4.82
C CYS A 113 15.65 -4.12 -6.25
N LEU A 114 14.92 -5.21 -6.48
CA LEU A 114 14.81 -5.87 -7.78
C LEU A 114 13.42 -5.70 -8.41
N ASN A 115 13.35 -5.34 -9.69
CA ASN A 115 12.08 -5.18 -10.43
C ASN A 115 11.10 -4.21 -9.75
N ALA A 116 11.59 -3.05 -9.31
CA ALA A 116 10.78 -2.00 -8.72
C ALA A 116 10.45 -0.90 -9.73
N ALA A 117 9.18 -0.49 -9.82
CA ALA A 117 8.75 0.57 -10.73
C ALA A 117 7.72 1.50 -10.06
N LYS A 118 7.71 2.76 -10.50
CA LYS A 118 6.76 3.79 -10.06
C LYS A 118 6.69 4.02 -8.54
N SER A 119 7.79 3.79 -7.83
CA SER A 119 7.79 3.66 -6.37
C SER A 119 8.87 4.53 -5.72
N SER A 120 8.68 4.91 -4.46
CA SER A 120 9.65 5.70 -3.68
C SER A 120 9.93 5.06 -2.31
N SER A 121 11.05 5.42 -1.67
CA SER A 121 11.42 4.94 -0.33
C SER A 121 11.46 3.40 -0.23
N LEU A 122 12.22 2.72 -1.09
CA LEU A 122 12.29 1.27 -1.08
C LEU A 122 13.54 0.74 -0.37
N GLY A 123 13.38 -0.31 0.42
CA GLY A 123 14.43 -1.13 1.01
C GLY A 123 14.32 -2.57 0.54
N ASP A 124 15.41 -3.35 0.53
CA ASP A 124 15.45 -4.82 0.33
C ASP A 124 14.13 -5.48 -0.13
N CYS A 125 13.83 -5.42 -1.43
CA CYS A 125 12.54 -5.86 -1.95
C CYS A 125 12.62 -6.41 -3.38
N ARG A 126 11.61 -7.19 -3.79
CA ARG A 126 11.47 -7.69 -5.16
C ARG A 126 10.06 -7.55 -5.71
N ASN A 127 9.94 -7.18 -6.98
CA ASN A 127 8.67 -7.04 -7.70
C ASN A 127 7.71 -6.07 -6.98
N VAL A 128 8.09 -4.79 -6.92
CA VAL A 128 7.29 -3.71 -6.31
C VAL A 128 6.78 -2.76 -7.38
N TYR A 129 5.49 -2.43 -7.35
CA TYR A 129 4.86 -1.57 -8.33
C TYR A 129 4.00 -0.48 -7.69
N PHE A 130 4.23 0.77 -8.07
CA PHE A 130 3.44 1.91 -7.65
C PHE A 130 3.15 1.94 -6.14
N SER A 131 4.21 1.85 -5.34
CA SER A 131 4.14 1.73 -3.88
C SER A 131 5.15 2.65 -3.18
N GLU A 132 4.95 2.89 -1.89
CA GLU A 132 5.83 3.74 -1.08
C GLU A 132 6.18 3.10 0.26
N ASP A 133 7.33 3.48 0.81
CA ASP A 133 7.88 3.02 2.10
C ASP A 133 7.78 1.49 2.24
N THR A 134 8.47 0.78 1.35
CA THR A 134 8.40 -0.68 1.26
C THR A 134 9.78 -1.28 1.47
N CYS A 135 9.98 -2.04 2.54
CA CYS A 135 11.31 -2.52 2.90
C CYS A 135 11.34 -3.79 3.76
N PHE A 136 12.54 -4.28 4.03
CA PHE A 136 12.83 -5.49 4.81
C PHE A 136 12.29 -6.79 4.20
N GLU A 137 12.86 -7.22 3.08
CA GLU A 137 12.57 -8.49 2.38
C GLU A 137 11.16 -8.62 1.77
N VAL A 138 10.57 -7.51 1.34
CA VAL A 138 9.22 -7.48 0.75
C VAL A 138 9.18 -8.04 -0.67
N GLN A 139 8.09 -8.74 -1.03
CA GLN A 139 7.97 -9.39 -2.35
C GLN A 139 6.56 -9.30 -2.95
N ASN A 140 6.47 -9.01 -4.25
CA ASN A 140 5.19 -8.96 -4.99
C ASN A 140 4.18 -8.00 -4.34
N VAL A 141 4.45 -6.70 -4.42
CA VAL A 141 3.62 -5.66 -3.80
C VAL A 141 3.23 -4.61 -4.82
N ALA A 142 1.94 -4.27 -4.87
CA ALA A 142 1.46 -3.18 -5.71
C ALA A 142 0.47 -2.26 -5.00
N TYR A 143 0.45 -0.99 -5.44
CA TYR A 143 -0.53 0.01 -4.97
C TYR A 143 -0.57 0.08 -3.43
N SER A 144 0.59 0.10 -2.77
CA SER A 144 0.70 -0.01 -1.32
C SER A 144 1.57 1.08 -0.68
N ASN A 145 1.41 1.29 0.62
CA ASN A 145 2.16 2.25 1.44
C ASN A 145 2.62 1.57 2.74
N ALA A 146 3.82 1.92 3.23
CA ALA A 146 4.35 1.52 4.54
C ALA A 146 4.35 -0.02 4.77
N VAL A 147 4.91 -0.79 3.83
CA VAL A 147 4.90 -2.26 3.85
C VAL A 147 6.23 -2.80 4.32
N LEU A 148 6.25 -3.52 5.46
CA LEU A 148 7.45 -4.14 5.99
C LEU A 148 7.30 -5.66 6.00
N PHE A 149 8.36 -6.38 5.66
CA PHE A 149 8.44 -7.84 5.78
C PHE A 149 7.23 -8.65 5.26
N SER A 150 6.69 -8.32 4.08
CA SER A 150 5.42 -8.87 3.60
C SER A 150 5.51 -9.40 2.16
N GLN A 151 4.60 -10.32 1.81
CA GLN A 151 4.52 -10.90 0.46
C GLN A 151 3.08 -10.89 -0.08
N ASN A 152 2.94 -10.72 -1.40
CA ASN A 152 1.68 -10.78 -2.15
C ASN A 152 0.62 -9.79 -1.63
N MET A 153 0.89 -8.49 -1.79
CA MET A 153 0.07 -7.39 -1.26
C MET A 153 -0.51 -6.50 -2.36
N PHE A 154 -1.85 -6.40 -2.50
CA PHE A 154 -2.45 -5.51 -3.50
C PHE A 154 -3.83 -4.97 -3.04
N GLY A 155 -4.10 -3.72 -2.65
CA GLY A 155 -3.26 -2.55 -2.39
C GLY A 155 -3.48 -2.00 -0.97
N CYS A 156 -2.39 -1.95 -0.20
CA CYS A 156 -2.39 -2.05 1.25
C CYS A 156 -1.79 -0.83 1.98
N ARG A 157 -2.35 -0.44 3.14
CA ARG A 157 -2.09 0.80 3.91
C ARG A 157 -0.86 0.79 4.82
N SER A 158 -0.57 -0.36 5.43
CA SER A 158 0.65 -0.76 6.16
C SER A 158 0.41 -2.19 6.70
N ALA A 159 1.39 -3.10 6.77
CA ALA A 159 1.21 -4.49 7.24
C ALA A 159 2.56 -5.20 7.49
N ASN A 160 2.66 -6.05 8.53
CA ASN A 160 3.85 -6.90 8.76
C ASN A 160 3.49 -8.41 8.86
N TYR A 161 3.66 -9.12 7.74
CA TYR A 161 3.58 -10.57 7.47
C TYR A 161 2.21 -11.14 7.01
N SER A 162 2.20 -11.92 5.92
CA SER A 162 1.02 -12.23 5.07
C SER A 162 1.10 -13.59 4.37
N GLY A 163 -0.06 -14.19 4.11
CA GLY A 163 -0.30 -15.31 3.19
C GLY A 163 -1.81 -15.58 3.06
N PHE A 164 -2.66 -14.75 2.44
CA PHE A 164 -2.57 -14.01 1.17
C PHE A 164 -3.62 -12.86 1.22
N CYS A 165 -3.63 -11.81 0.39
CA CYS A 165 -4.58 -10.69 0.59
C CYS A 165 -5.01 -9.96 -0.69
N LEU A 166 -6.14 -9.25 -0.64
CA LEU A 166 -6.47 -8.19 -1.59
C LEU A 166 -7.21 -7.01 -0.91
N LYS A 167 -6.52 -5.89 -0.81
CA LYS A 167 -6.90 -4.52 -0.41
C LYS A 167 -7.03 -4.17 1.09
N THR A 168 -5.96 -4.38 1.84
CA THR A 168 -5.90 -4.33 3.32
C THR A 168 -5.36 -3.00 3.89
N PHE A 169 -5.55 -2.75 5.17
CA PHE A 169 -5.26 -1.50 5.86
C PHE A 169 -5.16 -1.77 7.39
N ASN A 170 -4.55 -0.99 8.30
CA ASN A 170 -3.18 -1.11 8.89
C ASN A 170 -2.87 -2.37 9.78
N SER A 171 -1.92 -3.26 9.40
CA SER A 171 -1.90 -4.70 9.77
C SER A 171 -0.74 -5.35 10.52
N VAL A 172 -0.93 -6.61 10.98
CA VAL A 172 0.14 -7.58 11.36
C VAL A 172 -0.38 -9.07 11.31
N TRP A 173 0.34 -10.06 10.72
CA TRP A 173 0.12 -11.55 10.60
C TRP A 173 -1.15 -12.09 9.90
N ILE A 174 -1.30 -11.98 8.58
CA ILE A 174 -2.52 -12.33 7.80
C ILE A 174 -2.45 -13.70 7.10
N ASN A 175 -3.50 -14.54 7.13
CA ASN A 175 -3.59 -15.77 6.31
C ASN A 175 -4.93 -15.94 5.51
N ARG A 176 -5.10 -15.13 4.45
CA ARG A 176 -6.15 -15.06 3.39
C ARG A 176 -7.19 -13.94 3.59
N GLY A 177 -7.32 -12.99 2.64
CA GLY A 177 -8.04 -11.72 2.87
C GLY A 177 -8.65 -11.01 1.66
N PHE A 178 -9.76 -10.28 1.81
CA PHE A 178 -10.24 -9.24 0.86
C PHE A 178 -10.89 -8.02 1.57
N GLU A 179 -10.47 -6.79 1.27
CA GLU A 179 -10.85 -5.47 1.83
C GLU A 179 -10.94 -5.32 3.36
N ILE A 180 -9.80 -5.19 4.06
CA ILE A 180 -9.78 -5.21 5.54
C ILE A 180 -9.02 -4.02 6.14
N ASP A 181 -9.46 -3.46 7.26
CA ASP A 181 -8.96 -2.23 7.87
C ASP A 181 -8.81 -2.32 9.40
N GLY A 182 -7.62 -2.61 9.93
CA GLY A 182 -7.25 -2.41 11.34
C GLY A 182 -6.71 -3.65 12.09
N CYS A 183 -6.98 -4.87 11.60
CA CYS A 183 -6.05 -6.03 11.67
C CYS A 183 -5.87 -7.01 12.85
N SER A 184 -4.76 -6.96 13.63
CA SER A 184 -3.64 -7.97 13.74
C SER A 184 -3.89 -9.45 14.20
N LYS A 185 -3.14 -10.46 13.71
CA LYS A 185 -3.20 -11.96 13.88
C LYS A 185 -4.43 -12.70 13.26
N CYS A 186 -4.46 -12.98 11.96
CA CYS A 186 -5.70 -13.32 11.20
C CYS A 186 -5.70 -14.68 10.44
N SER A 187 -6.89 -15.17 10.02
CA SER A 187 -7.06 -16.20 8.97
C SER A 187 -8.48 -16.27 8.33
N ASP A 188 -8.54 -16.43 7.00
CA ASP A 188 -9.69 -16.51 6.05
C ASP A 188 -10.76 -15.40 6.09
N VAL A 189 -10.35 -14.16 5.82
CA VAL A 189 -11.13 -12.94 6.10
C VAL A 189 -11.64 -12.20 4.86
N TYR A 190 -12.84 -11.60 4.89
CA TYR A 190 -13.38 -10.74 3.82
C TYR A 190 -14.24 -9.58 4.38
N PHE A 191 -13.93 -8.34 4.03
CA PHE A 191 -14.62 -7.07 4.33
C PHE A 191 -14.74 -6.66 5.82
N CYS A 192 -13.62 -6.43 6.53
CA CYS A 192 -13.63 -6.12 7.98
C CYS A 192 -12.87 -4.85 8.40
N HIS A 193 -13.36 -4.07 9.37
CA HIS A 193 -12.78 -2.81 9.84
C HIS A 193 -12.84 -2.70 11.39
N ASN A 194 -11.71 -2.35 12.03
CA ASN A 194 -11.30 -2.43 13.44
C ASN A 194 -11.13 -3.87 14.00
N SER A 195 -9.92 -4.46 14.03
CA SER A 195 -9.70 -5.92 14.23
C SER A 195 -8.43 -6.28 15.03
N GLU A 196 -8.39 -7.44 15.72
CA GLU A 196 -7.22 -8.27 16.18
C GLU A 196 -7.68 -9.75 16.51
N ASN A 197 -6.87 -10.82 16.30
CA ASN A 197 -7.12 -12.28 16.55
C ASN A 197 -8.39 -12.94 15.90
N LEU A 198 -8.38 -13.31 14.59
CA LEU A 198 -9.60 -13.81 13.88
C LEU A 198 -9.41 -15.12 13.06
N ARG A 199 -10.49 -15.93 12.91
CA ARG A 199 -10.55 -17.15 12.07
C ARG A 199 -11.93 -17.33 11.41
N ASN A 200 -11.97 -17.33 10.07
CA ASN A 200 -13.11 -17.52 9.12
C ASN A 200 -14.20 -16.43 9.14
N CYS A 201 -14.01 -15.27 8.48
CA CYS A 201 -14.89 -14.09 8.65
C CYS A 201 -15.45 -13.46 7.36
N ILE A 202 -16.65 -12.86 7.43
CA ILE A 202 -17.28 -11.99 6.39
C ILE A 202 -18.10 -10.83 7.01
N LEU A 203 -17.81 -9.58 6.65
CA LEU A 203 -18.53 -8.33 7.05
C LEU A 203 -18.63 -8.07 8.57
N CYS A 204 -17.51 -8.07 9.30
CA CYS A 204 -17.51 -7.74 10.73
C CYS A 204 -16.76 -6.44 11.07
N PHE A 205 -17.44 -5.67 11.92
CA PHE A 205 -16.99 -4.46 12.61
C PHE A 205 -17.18 -4.66 14.13
N ASN A 206 -16.09 -5.00 14.82
CA ASN A 206 -15.84 -4.98 16.27
C ASN A 206 -16.30 -6.13 17.23
N ALA A 207 -16.68 -7.34 16.78
CA ALA A 207 -16.86 -8.53 17.65
C ALA A 207 -15.55 -9.33 17.89
N LYS A 208 -15.43 -10.03 19.04
CA LYS A 208 -14.21 -10.79 19.46
C LYS A 208 -14.48 -12.30 19.58
N SER A 209 -13.63 -13.12 18.96
CA SER A 209 -13.57 -14.59 19.07
C SER A 209 -14.85 -15.37 18.72
N LEU A 210 -15.54 -15.00 17.63
CA LEU A 210 -16.70 -15.75 17.11
C LEU A 210 -16.34 -16.61 15.90
N ASP A 211 -16.88 -17.84 15.86
CA ASP A 211 -16.83 -18.73 14.71
C ASP A 211 -18.15 -18.69 13.93
N TYR A 212 -18.07 -18.77 12.59
CA TYR A 212 -19.23 -18.83 11.69
C TYR A 212 -20.25 -17.70 11.88
N ALA A 213 -19.76 -16.45 11.88
CA ALA A 213 -20.59 -15.28 12.07
C ALA A 213 -20.76 -14.44 10.80
N VAL A 214 -21.94 -13.80 10.68
CA VAL A 214 -22.27 -12.79 9.64
C VAL A 214 -22.84 -11.57 10.35
N GLY A 215 -22.21 -10.39 10.19
CA GLY A 215 -22.69 -9.15 10.79
C GLY A 215 -22.88 -9.22 12.32
N ASN A 216 -21.88 -9.72 13.04
CA ASN A 216 -21.89 -9.94 14.50
C ASN A 216 -22.88 -11.03 15.04
N THR A 217 -23.46 -11.88 14.17
CA THR A 217 -24.37 -12.97 14.58
C THR A 217 -23.80 -14.34 14.20
N VAL A 218 -23.74 -15.30 15.13
CA VAL A 218 -23.35 -16.69 14.85
C VAL A 218 -24.49 -17.42 14.14
N VAL A 219 -24.22 -17.95 12.95
CA VAL A 219 -25.23 -18.59 12.08
C VAL A 219 -24.99 -20.08 11.86
N GLY A 220 -23.88 -20.62 12.37
CA GLY A 220 -23.47 -22.01 12.12
C GLY A 220 -22.77 -22.20 10.78
N GLU A 221 -22.07 -23.33 10.62
CA GLU A 221 -21.16 -23.59 9.50
C GLU A 221 -21.86 -23.58 8.13
N GLU A 222 -22.96 -24.32 8.00
CA GLU A 222 -23.68 -24.45 6.73
C GLU A 222 -24.13 -23.08 6.20
N LYS A 223 -24.79 -22.28 7.05
CA LYS A 223 -25.28 -20.97 6.65
C LYS A 223 -24.14 -19.99 6.38
N PHE A 224 -23.05 -20.10 7.13
CA PHE A 224 -21.86 -19.29 6.90
C PHE A 224 -21.24 -19.57 5.51
N LEU A 225 -21.12 -20.85 5.13
CA LEU A 225 -20.57 -21.24 3.82
C LEU A 225 -21.47 -20.77 2.67
N GLU A 226 -22.79 -20.89 2.82
CA GLU A 226 -23.75 -20.36 1.83
C GLU A 226 -23.56 -18.86 1.59
N VAL A 227 -23.46 -18.07 2.66
CA VAL A 227 -23.26 -16.62 2.57
C VAL A 227 -21.88 -16.28 1.98
N LYS A 228 -20.85 -17.06 2.31
CA LYS A 228 -19.50 -16.92 1.75
C LYS A 228 -19.50 -17.06 0.24
N ASP A 229 -20.12 -18.11 -0.28
CA ASP A 229 -20.14 -18.36 -1.73
C ASP A 229 -20.90 -17.26 -2.48
N LEU A 230 -22.00 -16.76 -1.92
CA LEU A 230 -22.76 -15.65 -2.49
C LEU A 230 -21.92 -14.37 -2.56
N LEU A 231 -21.24 -14.00 -1.47
CA LEU A 231 -20.41 -12.79 -1.44
C LEU A 231 -19.24 -12.90 -2.43
N LEU A 232 -18.49 -13.99 -2.39
CA LEU A 232 -17.31 -14.16 -3.22
C LEU A 232 -17.68 -14.24 -4.70
N GLY A 233 -18.79 -14.92 -5.04
CA GLY A 233 -19.32 -14.95 -6.40
C GLY A 233 -19.68 -13.56 -6.93
N TYR A 234 -20.36 -12.75 -6.11
CA TYR A 234 -20.68 -11.36 -6.46
C TYR A 234 -19.42 -10.52 -6.69
N VAL A 235 -18.50 -10.50 -5.71
CA VAL A 235 -17.25 -9.72 -5.78
C VAL A 235 -16.42 -10.12 -6.99
N ALA A 236 -16.23 -11.42 -7.20
CA ALA A 236 -15.50 -11.97 -8.34
C ALA A 236 -16.12 -11.55 -9.68
N GLY A 237 -17.45 -11.60 -9.80
CA GLY A 237 -18.18 -11.19 -11.00
C GLY A 237 -18.01 -9.70 -11.31
N GLU A 238 -18.16 -8.86 -10.29
CA GLU A 238 -18.00 -7.41 -10.42
C GLU A 238 -16.56 -7.03 -10.80
N LEU A 239 -15.57 -7.57 -10.11
CA LEU A 239 -14.16 -7.30 -10.41
C LEU A 239 -13.78 -7.79 -11.80
N LYS A 240 -14.21 -8.99 -12.24
CA LYS A 240 -13.93 -9.46 -13.60
C LYS A 240 -14.50 -8.54 -14.66
N LYS A 241 -15.76 -8.13 -14.50
CA LYS A 241 -16.51 -7.35 -15.49
C LYS A 241 -16.10 -5.88 -15.52
N LYS A 242 -15.94 -5.28 -14.35
CA LYS A 242 -15.79 -3.81 -14.20
C LYS A 242 -14.39 -3.37 -13.82
N LYS A 243 -13.53 -4.29 -13.37
CA LYS A 243 -12.20 -4.00 -12.81
C LYS A 243 -12.23 -3.10 -11.56
N LYS A 244 -13.41 -2.94 -10.96
CA LYS A 244 -13.63 -2.14 -9.77
C LYS A 244 -14.78 -2.70 -8.94
N LEU A 245 -14.81 -2.32 -7.67
CA LEU A 245 -15.92 -2.53 -6.77
C LEU A 245 -16.44 -1.15 -6.33
N ASP A 246 -17.71 -0.86 -6.60
CA ASP A 246 -18.31 0.43 -6.21
C ASP A 246 -18.69 0.45 -4.71
N VAL A 247 -18.93 -0.73 -4.14
CA VAL A 247 -19.16 -0.91 -2.70
C VAL A 247 -17.81 -1.22 -2.04
N ASP A 248 -17.44 -0.46 -1.02
CA ASP A 248 -16.26 -0.67 -0.19
C ASP A 248 -16.66 -0.75 1.29
N ILE A 249 -15.71 -1.13 2.13
CA ILE A 249 -15.97 -1.32 3.55
C ILE A 249 -16.48 -0.05 4.26
N PHE A 250 -16.26 1.12 3.68
CA PHE A 250 -16.68 2.39 4.26
C PHE A 250 -18.05 2.85 3.77
N ASN A 251 -18.62 2.20 2.76
CA ASN A 251 -19.88 2.62 2.15
C ASN A 251 -20.95 1.51 2.09
N VAL A 252 -20.61 0.29 2.54
CA VAL A 252 -21.60 -0.79 2.66
C VAL A 252 -22.73 -0.37 3.61
N GLY A 253 -23.97 -0.45 3.14
CA GLY A 253 -25.16 -0.02 3.89
C GLY A 253 -25.50 1.48 3.80
N CYS A 254 -24.68 2.31 3.14
CA CYS A 254 -25.02 3.71 2.91
C CYS A 254 -26.15 3.86 1.88
N ARG A 255 -27.08 4.82 2.09
CA ARG A 255 -28.04 5.22 1.05
C ARG A 255 -27.26 5.72 -0.16
N LYS A 256 -27.49 5.14 -1.34
CA LYS A 256 -27.03 5.74 -2.60
C LYS A 256 -27.63 7.14 -2.66
N GLY A 257 -26.76 8.15 -2.76
CA GLY A 257 -27.17 9.54 -2.81
C GLY A 257 -28.31 9.72 -3.82
N ARG A 258 -29.41 10.31 -3.35
CA ARG A 258 -30.31 11.05 -4.23
C ARG A 258 -29.62 12.32 -4.69
#